data_AF-A0AAN7QST4-F1
#
_entry.id   AF-A0AAN7QST4-F1
#
_cell.length_a   1.000
_cell.length_b   1.000
_cell.length_c   1.000
_cell.angle_alpha   90.00
_cell.angle_beta   90.00
_cell.angle_gamma   90.00
#
_symmetry.space_group_name_H-M   'P 1'
#
loop_
_entity.id
_entity.type
_entity.pdbx_description
1 polymer ?
#
loop_
_entity_poly.entity_id
_entity_poly.type
_entity_poly.pdbx_seq_one_letter_code
_entity_poly.pdbx_strand_id
1 'polypeptide(L)'
;MSLEAPSWNSCLRSFRRPLPNSAVFSGGPRSFSLSRRRTARFTAPLLLCRNGSFSGIVSTTKAVLETEDDAATEFKSPPVRIVAIVGEGSVSPLKQAPWSEVMLHTATRMKWMDEDFQMRVFSDASCGTDDDQEENNLRHKLMQADILIVVAVMNQGSAVWIKNISDKIPNVISFDSSPSLSNKLGGSLIRTSTSGTFFSQLLEPREPIEVVETVTEAWARRNSDDIRFCLLVIINAYVRPVPILKNLRSKGLSTLNCMVKNCGPQILDCLLDPNCRKALQCLNNCSPVDQVCNYRCIASYESPKLEAFSLCVLQKHNCLELDAQIPQLPVVPQMRIFRGEEITHEVAEDLFVGWLGKLDWSWRVVAGQNPAYDQFPCQYQLLYRGRAKGSFWYEPVFQVRTLEGKMVWRRRKYRVKRAAIPGTFFFSVLDNGVTSNEYWTVVDVSDDLSWGLFHYRGAARAAGQSYTGAVLVSPDGKYPDESQRGRLALSLEKCGIKEWELFNVDNCSCVDPPLGIPEGSRLHSVIRIQDKKSVSSQMG
;
A
#
# COMPACT_ATOMS: atom_id res chain seq x y z
N MET A 1 7.97 15.96 -29.68
CA MET A 1 8.20 14.75 -30.51
C MET A 1 8.26 13.57 -29.58
N SER A 2 7.35 12.63 -29.78
CA SER A 2 7.07 11.49 -28.90
C SER A 2 8.30 10.57 -28.79
N LEU A 3 8.84 10.43 -27.58
CA LEU A 3 9.77 9.35 -27.25
C LEU A 3 8.95 8.13 -26.85
N GLU A 4 8.96 7.14 -27.74
CA GLU A 4 8.24 5.88 -27.62
C GLU A 4 8.81 5.04 -26.45
N ALA A 5 7.99 4.83 -25.42
CA ALA A 5 8.04 3.58 -24.66
C ALA A 5 7.62 2.43 -25.60
N PRO A 6 8.12 1.19 -25.47
CA PRO A 6 7.78 0.12 -26.39
C PRO A 6 6.27 -0.11 -26.35
N SER A 7 5.56 0.35 -27.38
CA SER A 7 4.13 0.12 -27.49
C SER A 7 3.91 -1.38 -27.74
N TRP A 8 2.95 -1.96 -27.01
CA TRP A 8 2.49 -3.35 -27.19
C TRP A 8 2.04 -3.67 -28.63
N ASN A 9 1.90 -2.66 -29.51
CA ASN A 9 1.62 -2.83 -30.92
C ASN A 9 2.79 -3.41 -31.73
N SER A 10 4.04 -3.37 -31.23
CA SER A 10 5.19 -3.95 -31.94
C SER A 10 5.15 -5.48 -32.02
N CYS A 11 4.43 -6.14 -31.10
CA CYS A 11 4.28 -7.60 -31.07
C CYS A 11 3.35 -8.15 -32.17
N LEU A 12 2.53 -7.29 -32.81
CA LEU A 12 1.56 -7.68 -33.84
C LEU A 12 2.15 -7.77 -35.26
N ARG A 13 3.38 -7.28 -35.51
CA ARG A 13 3.99 -7.34 -36.86
C ARG A 13 4.70 -8.66 -37.17
N SER A 14 4.86 -9.55 -36.19
CA SER A 14 5.49 -10.87 -36.39
C SER A 14 4.51 -12.00 -36.74
N PHE A 15 3.19 -11.77 -36.67
CA PHE A 15 2.17 -12.78 -36.96
C PHE A 15 1.42 -12.47 -38.26
N ARG A 16 2.14 -12.44 -39.38
CA ARG A 16 1.53 -12.63 -40.71
C ARG A 16 2.45 -13.41 -41.62
N ARG A 17 2.12 -14.68 -41.85
CA ARG A 17 2.33 -15.41 -43.13
C ARG A 17 1.41 -16.67 -43.15
N PRO A 18 1.08 -17.18 -44.35
CA PRO A 18 -0.29 -17.53 -44.73
C PRO A 18 -0.68 -18.99 -44.48
N LEU A 19 -2.01 -19.19 -44.41
CA LEU A 19 -2.72 -20.46 -44.47
C LEU A 19 -2.30 -21.31 -45.69
N PRO A 20 -2.30 -22.65 -45.53
CA PRO A 20 -2.68 -23.54 -46.62
C PRO A 20 -4.00 -24.28 -46.30
N ASN A 21 -4.65 -24.65 -47.40
CA ASN A 21 -6.02 -25.07 -47.56
C ASN A 21 -6.38 -26.43 -46.92
N SER A 22 -7.64 -26.50 -46.50
CA SER A 22 -8.61 -27.61 -46.54
C SER A 22 -8.13 -29.07 -46.55
N ALA A 23 -8.55 -29.82 -45.53
CA ALA A 23 -9.04 -31.19 -45.73
C ALA A 23 -10.14 -31.51 -44.70
N VAL A 24 -11.30 -31.89 -45.25
CA VAL A 24 -12.47 -32.45 -44.58
C VAL A 24 -12.15 -33.84 -44.07
N PHE A 25 -12.50 -34.20 -42.83
CA PHE A 25 -13.00 -35.54 -42.51
C PHE A 25 -13.80 -35.55 -41.19
N SER A 26 -14.90 -36.29 -41.28
CA SER A 26 -15.97 -36.57 -40.33
C SER A 26 -15.61 -37.70 -39.35
N GLY A 27 -16.30 -37.76 -38.20
CA GLY A 27 -16.39 -38.99 -37.41
C GLY A 27 -16.53 -38.77 -35.90
N GLY A 28 -17.72 -39.08 -35.37
CA GLY A 28 -18.10 -38.93 -33.96
C GLY A 28 -17.56 -40.03 -33.00
N PRO A 29 -18.24 -40.22 -31.85
CA PRO A 29 -17.58 -40.39 -30.54
C PRO A 29 -17.50 -41.83 -30.03
N ARG A 30 -16.67 -42.09 -29.01
CA ARG A 30 -16.98 -43.02 -27.90
C ARG A 30 -15.99 -42.94 -26.73
N SER A 31 -16.58 -42.85 -25.55
CA SER A 31 -16.05 -43.09 -24.21
C SER A 31 -15.62 -44.55 -23.99
N PHE A 32 -14.66 -44.83 -23.10
CA PHE A 32 -14.84 -45.68 -21.89
C PHE A 32 -13.56 -45.82 -21.03
N SER A 33 -13.77 -45.63 -19.72
CA SER A 33 -13.18 -46.26 -18.52
C SER A 33 -11.66 -46.48 -18.33
N LEU A 34 -11.17 -45.86 -17.24
CA LEU A 34 -10.53 -46.47 -16.06
C LEU A 34 -9.70 -47.77 -16.25
N SER A 35 -8.39 -47.66 -16.01
CA SER A 35 -7.71 -48.66 -15.15
C SER A 35 -6.51 -48.05 -14.42
N ARG A 36 -6.21 -48.67 -13.28
CA ARG A 36 -5.35 -48.26 -12.17
C ARG A 36 -4.14 -49.21 -12.13
N ARG A 37 -3.03 -48.75 -11.53
CA ARG A 37 -1.74 -49.44 -11.21
C ARG A 37 -0.68 -49.24 -12.32
N ARG A 38 0.62 -49.09 -12.04
CA ARG A 38 1.45 -49.30 -10.83
C ARG A 38 2.76 -48.52 -11.00
N THR A 39 3.36 -48.20 -9.87
CA THR A 39 4.73 -47.71 -9.63
C THR A 39 5.85 -48.44 -10.40
N ALA A 40 6.85 -47.69 -10.85
CA ALA A 40 8.22 -48.19 -11.00
C ALA A 40 9.23 -47.05 -10.72
N ARG A 41 10.11 -47.31 -9.74
CA ARG A 41 11.36 -46.57 -9.48
C ARG A 41 12.38 -46.94 -10.55
N PHE A 42 13.17 -45.99 -11.02
CA PHE A 42 14.48 -46.30 -11.61
C PHE A 42 15.55 -45.30 -11.17
N THR A 43 16.72 -45.91 -10.98
CA THR A 43 17.94 -45.50 -10.32
C THR A 43 18.86 -44.67 -11.22
N ALA A 44 19.65 -43.79 -10.59
CA ALA A 44 20.79 -43.09 -11.18
C ALA A 44 21.94 -44.04 -11.55
N PRO A 45 22.88 -43.56 -12.39
CA PRO A 45 24.29 -43.88 -12.17
C PRO A 45 25.21 -42.64 -12.16
N LEU A 46 26.13 -42.65 -11.20
CA LEU A 46 27.39 -41.90 -11.14
C LEU A 46 28.41 -42.52 -12.09
N LEU A 47 29.22 -41.71 -12.79
CA LEU A 47 30.54 -42.09 -13.28
C LEU A 47 31.49 -40.90 -13.29
N LEU A 48 32.70 -41.14 -12.77
CA LEU A 48 33.83 -40.21 -12.60
C LEU A 48 34.68 -40.04 -13.88
N CYS A 49 35.16 -38.79 -14.03
CA CYS A 49 36.49 -38.29 -14.46
C CYS A 49 37.36 -39.03 -15.49
N ARG A 50 37.81 -38.27 -16.52
CA ARG A 50 39.25 -38.22 -16.88
C ARG A 50 39.67 -36.95 -17.65
N ASN A 51 40.86 -36.47 -17.31
CA ASN A 51 41.56 -35.25 -17.75
C ASN A 51 41.95 -35.22 -19.25
N GLY A 52 42.06 -34.00 -19.78
CA GLY A 52 42.85 -33.67 -20.97
C GLY A 52 43.19 -32.17 -21.00
N SER A 53 44.46 -31.82 -20.84
CA SER A 53 44.96 -30.44 -20.91
C SER A 53 45.22 -30.02 -22.35
N PHE A 54 44.87 -28.79 -22.74
CA PHE A 54 45.51 -28.08 -23.84
C PHE A 54 45.57 -26.58 -23.55
N SER A 55 46.78 -26.03 -23.69
CA SER A 55 47.16 -24.64 -23.52
C SER A 55 46.73 -23.76 -24.69
N GLY A 56 46.23 -22.55 -24.41
CA GLY A 56 46.01 -21.48 -25.39
C GLY A 56 45.83 -20.13 -24.69
N ILE A 57 46.61 -19.14 -25.11
CA ILE A 57 46.94 -17.89 -24.42
C ILE A 57 46.03 -16.72 -24.88
N VAL A 58 45.52 -15.95 -23.90
CA VAL A 58 45.17 -14.50 -23.89
C VAL A 58 43.93 -13.99 -24.68
N SER A 59 42.95 -13.43 -23.95
CA SER A 59 42.70 -11.97 -23.92
C SER A 59 41.73 -11.59 -22.80
N THR A 60 42.17 -10.69 -21.94
CA THR A 60 41.59 -10.32 -20.65
C THR A 60 40.52 -9.24 -20.82
N THR A 61 39.27 -9.55 -20.48
CA THR A 61 38.28 -8.55 -20.04
C THR A 61 37.76 -8.98 -18.68
N LYS A 62 38.08 -8.19 -17.63
CA LYS A 62 37.68 -8.46 -16.24
C LYS A 62 36.17 -8.30 -16.10
N ALA A 63 35.46 -9.42 -16.13
CA ALA A 63 34.15 -9.56 -15.53
C ALA A 63 34.28 -9.52 -14.00
N VAL A 64 33.37 -8.80 -13.37
CA VAL A 64 33.21 -8.71 -11.91
C VAL A 64 32.88 -10.10 -11.38
N LEU A 65 33.81 -10.68 -10.63
CA LEU A 65 33.61 -11.94 -9.92
C LEU A 65 32.76 -11.68 -8.68
N GLU A 66 31.63 -12.37 -8.63
CA GLU A 66 30.85 -12.67 -7.43
C GLU A 66 31.79 -13.25 -6.37
N THR A 67 31.76 -12.69 -5.16
CA THR A 67 32.45 -13.24 -4.00
C THR A 67 31.46 -14.05 -3.20
N GLU A 68 31.82 -15.32 -2.99
CA GLU A 68 31.12 -16.29 -2.15
C GLU A 68 31.10 -15.85 -0.68
N ASP A 69 30.07 -16.33 0.02
CA ASP A 69 29.74 -16.11 1.43
C ASP A 69 30.94 -16.25 2.37
N ASP A 70 31.43 -15.11 2.86
CA ASP A 70 32.21 -15.01 4.09
C ASP A 70 31.29 -14.55 5.24
N ALA A 71 31.39 -15.27 6.36
CA ALA A 71 30.58 -15.11 7.56
C ALA A 71 30.35 -13.64 7.96
N ALA A 72 29.10 -13.18 7.79
CA ALA A 72 28.70 -11.81 8.08
C ALA A 72 28.74 -11.52 9.58
N THR A 73 29.81 -10.89 10.04
CA THR A 73 29.66 -9.81 11.03
C THR A 73 28.67 -8.79 10.45
N GLU A 74 27.49 -8.64 11.06
CA GLU A 74 26.52 -7.61 10.70
C GLU A 74 27.17 -6.23 10.78
N PHE A 75 27.68 -5.73 9.65
CA PHE A 75 27.97 -4.31 9.50
C PHE A 75 26.63 -3.58 9.49
N LYS A 76 26.19 -3.10 10.67
CA LYS A 76 25.04 -2.20 10.75
C LYS A 76 25.34 -0.97 9.91
N SER A 77 24.58 -0.80 8.83
CA SER A 77 24.63 0.40 8.01
C SER A 77 24.40 1.64 8.87
N PRO A 78 25.07 2.77 8.58
CA PRO A 78 24.90 3.98 9.36
C PRO A 78 23.45 4.46 9.35
N PRO A 79 22.97 5.09 10.44
CA PRO A 79 21.61 5.60 10.52
C PRO A 79 21.37 6.74 9.54
N VAL A 80 20.15 6.82 9.00
CA VAL A 80 19.72 7.92 8.13
C VAL A 80 19.22 9.05 9.00
N ARG A 81 19.86 10.22 8.91
CA ARG A 81 19.58 11.39 9.73
C ARG A 81 18.81 12.43 8.93
N ILE A 82 17.57 12.66 9.34
CA ILE A 82 16.64 13.60 8.72
C ILE A 82 16.38 14.74 9.69
N VAL A 83 16.56 15.98 9.25
CA VAL A 83 16.15 17.17 9.99
C VAL A 83 14.99 17.82 9.25
N ALA A 84 13.90 18.06 9.96
CA ALA A 84 12.75 18.81 9.47
C ALA A 84 12.70 20.16 10.17
N ILE A 85 12.56 21.23 9.39
CA ILE A 85 12.28 22.58 9.90
C ILE A 85 10.90 22.98 9.38
N VAL A 86 9.98 23.30 10.30
CA VAL A 86 8.62 23.71 9.98
C VAL A 86 8.40 25.17 10.34
N GLY A 87 7.58 25.89 9.56
CA GLY A 87 7.20 27.26 9.93
C GLY A 87 6.45 27.31 11.27
N GLU A 88 6.85 28.19 12.16
CA GLU A 88 6.21 28.40 13.47
C GLU A 88 4.73 28.77 13.29
N GLY A 89 3.86 28.12 14.07
CA GLY A 89 2.41 28.29 13.97
C GLY A 89 1.78 27.91 12.62
N SER A 90 2.53 27.32 11.68
CA SER A 90 2.01 26.99 10.35
C SER A 90 1.08 25.77 10.38
N VAL A 91 0.07 25.79 9.52
CA VAL A 91 -0.95 24.73 9.39
C VAL A 91 -0.82 23.99 8.07
N SER A 92 -1.04 22.69 8.13
CA SER A 92 -1.00 21.79 6.98
C SER A 92 -2.36 21.66 6.29
N PRO A 93 -2.40 21.26 5.01
CA PRO A 93 -3.65 20.95 4.32
C PRO A 93 -4.36 19.68 4.87
N LEU A 94 -3.75 18.95 5.82
CA LEU A 94 -4.30 17.76 6.46
C LEU A 94 -5.31 18.18 7.55
N LYS A 95 -6.50 18.61 7.12
CA LYS A 95 -7.56 19.12 8.01
C LYS A 95 -7.07 20.20 9.00
N GLN A 96 -6.18 21.09 8.53
CA GLN A 96 -5.61 22.20 9.31
C GLN A 96 -4.74 21.76 10.50
N ALA A 97 -4.25 20.51 10.54
CA ALA A 97 -3.33 20.07 11.58
C ALA A 97 -2.02 20.89 11.54
N PRO A 98 -1.43 21.28 12.68
CA PRO A 98 -0.14 21.98 12.71
C PRO A 98 0.96 21.18 12.02
N TRP A 99 1.81 21.84 11.21
CA TRP A 99 2.90 21.14 10.52
C TRP A 99 3.90 20.50 11.50
N SER A 100 4.09 21.08 12.68
CA SER A 100 4.89 20.49 13.76
C SER A 100 4.35 19.13 14.19
N GLU A 101 3.04 19.00 14.40
CA GLU A 101 2.40 17.73 14.74
C GLU A 101 2.52 16.73 13.59
N VAL A 102 2.24 17.15 12.35
CA VAL A 102 2.35 16.29 11.16
C VAL A 102 3.75 15.73 11.01
N MET A 103 4.79 16.56 11.13
CA MET A 103 6.17 16.12 10.96
C MET A 103 6.67 15.28 12.15
N LEU A 104 6.22 15.53 13.38
CA LEU A 104 6.49 14.65 14.53
C LEU A 104 5.85 13.28 14.34
N HIS A 105 4.61 13.27 13.83
CA HIS A 105 3.90 12.05 13.50
C HIS A 105 4.64 11.27 12.41
N THR A 106 5.01 11.94 11.31
CA THR A 106 5.85 11.34 10.25
C THR A 106 7.16 10.78 10.79
N ALA A 107 7.85 11.49 11.70
CA ALA A 107 9.07 11.00 12.33
C ALA A 107 8.86 9.67 13.08
N THR A 108 7.73 9.53 13.77
CA THR A 108 7.35 8.28 14.44
C THR A 108 7.08 7.16 13.42
N ARG A 109 6.35 7.47 12.34
CA ARG A 109 6.02 6.50 11.28
C ARG A 109 7.23 6.06 10.46
N MET A 110 8.24 6.91 10.31
CA MET A 110 9.51 6.56 9.65
C MET A 110 10.25 5.45 10.40
N LYS A 111 10.24 5.47 11.75
CA LYS A 111 10.84 4.42 12.58
C LYS A 111 10.17 3.06 12.43
N TRP A 112 8.89 3.03 12.06
CA TRP A 112 8.20 1.76 11.78
C TRP A 112 8.65 1.11 10.48
N MET A 113 9.21 1.90 9.57
CA MET A 113 9.79 1.40 8.32
C MET A 113 11.18 0.84 8.56
N ASP A 114 11.97 1.56 9.35
CA ASP A 114 13.34 1.24 9.66
C ASP A 114 13.76 1.99 10.94
N GLU A 115 14.19 1.26 11.97
CA GLU A 115 14.56 1.86 13.26
C GLU A 115 15.78 2.80 13.16
N ASP A 116 16.60 2.62 12.12
CA ASP A 116 17.76 3.47 11.84
C ASP A 116 17.38 4.82 11.20
N PHE A 117 16.12 5.03 10.84
CA PHE A 117 15.64 6.32 10.35
C PHE A 117 15.41 7.28 11.52
N GLN A 118 16.34 8.22 11.69
CA GLN A 118 16.35 9.20 12.76
C GLN A 118 15.90 10.56 12.23
N MET A 119 14.62 10.88 12.43
CA MET A 119 14.04 12.17 12.09
C MET A 119 13.90 13.07 13.32
N ARG A 120 14.35 14.32 13.21
CA ARG A 120 14.20 15.38 14.22
C ARG A 120 13.45 16.55 13.62
N VAL A 121 12.52 17.12 14.38
CA VAL A 121 11.65 18.22 13.92
C VAL A 121 11.92 19.45 14.78
N PHE A 122 12.10 20.59 14.11
CA PHE A 122 12.34 21.90 14.72
C PHE A 122 11.39 22.92 14.11
N SER A 123 11.12 23.97 14.87
CA SER A 123 10.46 25.17 14.36
C SER A 123 11.46 26.11 13.71
N ASP A 124 11.03 26.89 12.72
CA ASP A 124 11.82 27.99 12.16
C ASP A 124 12.02 29.15 13.16
N ALA A 125 11.27 29.15 14.26
CA ALA A 125 11.51 30.02 15.41
C ALA A 125 12.88 29.78 16.06
N SER A 126 13.45 28.58 15.95
CA SER A 126 14.80 28.26 16.45
C SER A 126 15.93 28.68 15.48
N CYS A 127 15.61 29.35 14.37
CA CYS A 127 16.60 29.80 13.38
C CYS A 127 17.07 31.23 13.70
N GLY A 128 18.35 31.42 14.00
CA GLY A 128 18.91 32.76 14.23
C GLY A 128 18.38 33.41 15.51
N THR A 129 18.23 32.61 16.58
CA THR A 129 17.71 33.06 17.87
C THR A 129 18.79 33.63 18.76
N ASP A 130 18.42 34.54 19.65
CA ASP A 130 19.31 34.99 20.73
C ASP A 130 19.54 33.91 21.82
N ASP A 131 18.73 32.84 21.82
CA ASP A 131 18.98 31.64 22.64
C ASP A 131 20.03 30.75 21.96
N ASP A 132 21.28 30.93 22.38
CA ASP A 132 22.42 30.17 21.88
C ASP A 132 22.22 28.65 22.02
N GLN A 133 21.45 28.14 22.99
CA GLN A 133 21.36 26.71 23.24
C GLN A 133 20.50 25.98 22.20
N GLU A 134 19.32 26.51 21.87
CA GLU A 134 18.42 25.91 20.88
C GLU A 134 19.01 25.97 19.47
N GLU A 135 19.55 27.13 19.10
CA GLU A 135 20.20 27.29 17.80
C GLU A 135 21.41 26.35 17.69
N ASN A 136 22.29 26.28 18.71
CA ASN A 136 23.44 25.39 18.67
C ASN A 136 23.04 23.91 18.55
N ASN A 137 21.96 23.50 19.20
CA ASN A 137 21.42 22.15 19.03
C ASN A 137 20.95 21.90 17.59
N LEU A 138 20.19 22.82 17.00
CA LEU A 138 19.75 22.72 15.60
C LEU A 138 20.95 22.66 14.64
N ARG A 139 21.92 23.57 14.79
CA ARG A 139 23.16 23.59 14.00
C ARG A 139 23.91 22.26 14.09
N HIS A 140 24.06 21.73 15.30
CA HIS A 140 24.71 20.44 15.51
C HIS A 140 24.00 19.29 14.80
N LYS A 141 22.66 19.25 14.82
CA LYS A 141 21.89 18.22 14.08
C LYS A 141 22.01 18.38 12.56
N LEU A 142 21.97 19.61 12.06
CA LEU A 142 22.10 19.90 10.63
C LEU A 142 23.48 19.50 10.07
N MET A 143 24.57 19.67 10.83
CA MET A 143 25.91 19.23 10.41
C MET A 143 26.03 17.73 10.18
N GLN A 144 25.14 16.93 10.75
CA GLN A 144 25.13 15.47 10.64
C GLN A 144 23.97 14.95 9.78
N ALA A 145 23.17 15.85 9.19
CA ALA A 145 21.97 15.49 8.46
C ALA A 145 22.30 14.97 7.06
N ASP A 146 21.69 13.85 6.69
CA ASP A 146 21.72 13.33 5.32
C ASP A 146 20.64 14.03 4.47
N ILE A 147 19.52 14.41 5.11
CA ILE A 147 18.37 15.07 4.49
C ILE A 147 17.89 16.23 5.37
N LEU A 148 17.73 17.40 4.77
CA LEU A 148 16.99 18.54 5.32
C LEU A 148 15.67 18.70 4.56
N ILE A 149 14.55 18.62 5.29
CA ILE A 149 13.22 18.96 4.77
C ILE A 149 12.75 20.27 5.42
N VAL A 150 12.35 21.24 4.60
CA VAL A 150 11.83 22.53 5.04
C VAL A 150 10.38 22.64 4.62
N VAL A 151 9.47 22.93 5.55
CA VAL A 151 8.03 22.95 5.27
C VAL A 151 7.41 24.22 5.81
N ALA A 152 6.65 24.94 4.99
CA ALA A 152 5.90 26.14 5.39
C ALA A 152 6.74 27.27 6.04
N VAL A 153 8.04 27.35 5.76
CA VAL A 153 8.91 28.42 6.30
C VAL A 153 8.80 29.66 5.43
N MET A 154 8.08 30.67 5.92
CA MET A 154 7.82 31.92 5.19
C MET A 154 8.61 33.11 5.75
N ASN A 155 9.15 32.99 6.97
CA ASN A 155 9.99 34.00 7.58
C ASN A 155 11.29 34.18 6.77
N GLN A 156 11.56 35.41 6.32
CA GLN A 156 12.73 35.70 5.48
C GLN A 156 14.05 35.57 6.24
N GLY A 157 14.09 35.93 7.52
CA GLY A 157 15.26 35.76 8.38
C GLY A 157 15.62 34.28 8.54
N SER A 158 14.63 33.46 8.89
CA SER A 158 14.80 32.01 9.00
C SER A 158 15.18 31.40 7.64
N ALA A 159 14.57 31.81 6.53
CA ALA A 159 14.91 31.32 5.20
C ALA A 159 16.37 31.62 4.79
N VAL A 160 16.85 32.83 5.07
CA VAL A 160 18.25 33.21 4.82
C VAL A 160 19.20 32.40 5.71
N TRP A 161 18.86 32.22 6.99
CA TRP A 161 19.64 31.41 7.92
C TRP A 161 19.74 29.95 7.45
N ILE A 162 18.60 29.35 7.09
CA ILE A 162 18.52 27.96 6.59
C ILE A 162 19.36 27.81 5.33
N LYS A 163 19.24 28.75 4.38
CA LYS A 163 20.03 28.74 3.15
C LYS A 163 21.52 28.66 3.45
N ASN A 164 22.03 29.53 4.32
CA ASN A 164 23.45 29.60 4.67
C ASN A 164 23.99 28.32 5.34
N ILE A 165 23.18 27.65 6.16
CA ILE A 165 23.62 26.42 6.85
C ILE A 165 23.43 25.15 6.00
N SER A 166 22.51 25.18 5.04
CA SER A 166 22.15 24.01 4.21
C SER A 166 23.18 23.65 3.13
N ASP A 167 24.20 24.49 2.91
CA ASP A 167 25.21 24.33 1.86
C ASP A 167 25.90 22.96 1.89
N LYS A 168 26.21 22.46 3.10
CA LYS A 168 26.92 21.18 3.30
C LYS A 168 26.01 19.95 3.30
N ILE A 169 24.70 20.13 3.37
CA ILE A 169 23.74 19.02 3.43
C ILE A 169 23.45 18.56 2.00
N PRO A 170 23.68 17.30 1.61
CA PRO A 170 23.59 16.87 0.21
C PRO A 170 22.15 16.88 -0.34
N ASN A 171 21.17 16.62 0.52
CA ASN A 171 19.75 16.55 0.15
C ASN A 171 18.95 17.59 0.94
N VAL A 172 18.47 18.62 0.27
CA VAL A 172 17.67 19.72 0.82
C VAL A 172 16.41 19.85 -0.03
N ILE A 173 15.24 19.71 0.58
CA ILE A 173 13.97 19.88 -0.11
C ILE A 173 13.04 20.78 0.68
N SER A 174 12.47 21.76 -0.01
CA SER A 174 11.58 22.76 0.56
C SER A 174 10.20 22.63 -0.06
N PHE A 175 9.17 22.56 0.78
CA PHE A 175 7.78 22.49 0.40
C PHE A 175 7.01 23.65 1.00
N ASP A 176 6.12 24.26 0.22
CA ASP A 176 5.23 25.35 0.65
C ASP A 176 5.96 26.49 1.41
N SER A 177 7.24 26.71 1.09
CA SER A 177 8.16 27.61 1.81
C SER A 177 8.61 28.79 0.94
N SER A 178 9.37 29.72 1.53
CA SER A 178 9.92 30.90 0.86
C SER A 178 10.65 30.52 -0.46
N PRO A 179 10.36 31.22 -1.58
CA PRO A 179 11.02 30.97 -2.87
C PRO A 179 12.55 31.20 -2.86
N SER A 180 13.07 31.85 -1.81
CA SER A 180 14.51 32.06 -1.63
C SER A 180 15.27 30.77 -1.26
N LEU A 181 14.56 29.74 -0.80
CA LEU A 181 15.09 28.43 -0.48
C LEU A 181 15.18 27.58 -1.76
N SER A 182 16.35 27.01 -1.99
CA SER A 182 16.62 26.19 -3.17
C SER A 182 16.67 24.71 -2.83
N ASN A 183 16.05 23.88 -3.68
CA ASN A 183 16.11 22.44 -3.53
C ASN A 183 17.43 21.88 -4.11
N LYS A 184 18.00 20.89 -3.44
CA LYS A 184 19.25 20.21 -3.80
C LYS A 184 19.09 18.71 -3.53
N LEU A 185 19.41 17.86 -4.49
CA LEU A 185 19.38 16.40 -4.30
C LEU A 185 20.68 15.80 -4.83
N GLY A 186 21.29 14.88 -4.08
CA GLY A 186 22.60 14.32 -4.41
C GLY A 186 23.69 15.39 -4.55
N GLY A 187 23.58 16.51 -3.82
CA GLY A 187 24.49 17.65 -3.92
C GLY A 187 24.25 18.57 -5.13
N SER A 188 23.32 18.25 -6.03
CA SER A 188 23.02 19.04 -7.22
C SER A 188 21.78 19.91 -7.03
N LEU A 189 21.88 21.19 -7.41
CA LEU A 189 20.76 22.13 -7.34
C LEU A 189 19.66 21.74 -8.34
N ILE A 190 18.41 21.69 -7.87
CA ILE A 190 17.25 21.43 -8.72
C ILE A 190 16.83 22.75 -9.37
N ARG A 191 17.02 22.85 -10.69
CA ARG A 191 16.49 23.96 -11.48
C ARG A 191 15.03 23.67 -11.82
N THR A 192 14.10 24.29 -11.11
CA THR A 192 12.69 24.33 -11.53
C THR A 192 12.58 25.20 -12.78
N SER A 193 12.47 24.60 -13.96
CA SER A 193 12.16 25.35 -15.18
C SER A 193 10.71 25.83 -15.11
N THR A 194 10.54 27.13 -14.90
CA THR A 194 9.29 27.82 -15.25
C THR A 194 9.06 27.68 -16.75
N SER A 195 8.01 26.92 -17.11
CA SER A 195 7.25 26.99 -18.37
C SER A 195 7.89 27.77 -19.54
N GLY A 196 8.32 27.05 -20.60
CA GLY A 196 8.34 27.57 -21.97
C GLY A 196 9.68 27.48 -22.70
N THR A 197 9.63 26.89 -23.91
CA THR A 197 10.61 26.84 -25.01
C THR A 197 11.70 25.75 -25.00
N PHE A 198 11.76 25.10 -26.18
CA PHE A 198 12.52 23.93 -26.56
C PHE A 198 13.97 24.27 -26.96
N PHE A 199 14.86 23.26 -26.78
CA PHE A 199 16.21 23.05 -27.32
C PHE A 199 17.45 23.57 -26.57
N SER A 200 18.51 22.74 -26.68
CA SER A 200 19.86 22.76 -26.09
C SER A 200 19.93 22.27 -24.64
N GLN A 201 20.76 21.30 -24.23
CA GLN A 201 21.96 20.67 -24.79
C GLN A 201 22.14 19.31 -24.10
N LEU A 202 22.89 18.40 -24.74
CA LEU A 202 23.35 17.12 -24.16
C LEU A 202 23.83 17.30 -22.72
N LEU A 203 23.36 16.46 -21.79
CA LEU A 203 24.04 16.03 -20.55
C LEU A 203 23.13 15.01 -19.81
N GLU A 204 23.67 13.85 -19.45
CA GLU A 204 23.11 13.01 -18.37
C GLU A 204 23.30 13.70 -17.00
N PRO A 205 22.54 13.35 -15.93
CA PRO A 205 21.68 12.18 -15.74
C PRO A 205 20.17 12.50 -15.62
N ARG A 206 19.33 11.54 -16.02
CA ARG A 206 17.86 11.60 -15.94
C ARG A 206 17.30 11.32 -14.54
N GLU A 207 18.06 10.66 -13.66
CA GLU A 207 17.59 10.22 -12.34
C GLU A 207 17.13 11.36 -11.40
N PRO A 208 17.81 12.53 -11.33
CA PRO A 208 17.34 13.62 -10.48
C PRO A 208 15.97 14.18 -10.87
N ILE A 209 15.62 14.13 -12.15
CA ILE A 209 14.34 14.65 -12.66
C ILE A 209 13.20 13.70 -12.27
N GLU A 210 13.38 12.39 -12.47
CA GLU A 210 12.36 11.38 -12.14
C GLU A 210 12.04 11.34 -10.64
N VAL A 211 13.07 11.47 -9.78
CA VAL A 211 12.87 11.55 -8.33
C VAL A 211 12.11 12.81 -7.95
N VAL A 212 12.45 13.96 -8.52
CA VAL A 212 11.77 15.23 -8.24
C VAL A 212 10.31 15.19 -8.68
N GLU A 213 10.02 14.67 -9.88
CA GLU A 213 8.65 14.50 -10.37
C GLU A 213 7.85 13.60 -9.43
N THR A 214 8.37 12.43 -9.08
CA THR A 214 7.73 11.49 -8.16
C THR A 214 7.43 12.11 -6.80
N VAL A 215 8.40 12.82 -6.22
CA VAL A 215 8.26 13.49 -4.92
C VAL A 215 7.26 14.65 -5.00
N THR A 216 7.25 15.41 -6.08
CA THR A 216 6.34 16.54 -6.29
C THR A 216 4.90 16.07 -6.46
N GLU A 217 4.68 15.02 -7.26
CA GLU A 217 3.36 14.41 -7.45
C GLU A 217 2.81 13.84 -6.15
N ALA A 218 3.64 13.12 -5.39
CA ALA A 218 3.25 12.60 -4.08
C ALA A 218 2.89 13.73 -3.10
N TRP A 219 3.72 14.77 -2.99
CA TRP A 219 3.43 15.93 -2.13
C TRP A 219 2.10 16.60 -2.51
N ALA A 220 1.82 16.72 -3.80
CA ALA A 220 0.60 17.34 -4.30
C ALA A 220 -0.70 16.59 -3.91
N ARG A 221 -0.62 15.30 -3.55
CA ARG A 221 -1.77 14.50 -3.07
C ARG A 221 -2.19 14.81 -1.63
N ARG A 222 -1.40 15.59 -0.88
CA ARG A 222 -1.77 16.17 0.44
C ARG A 222 -2.28 15.15 1.47
N ASN A 223 -1.57 14.03 1.62
CA ASN A 223 -1.84 13.04 2.68
C ASN A 223 -0.55 12.61 3.40
N SER A 224 -0.69 12.03 4.60
CA SER A 224 0.47 11.67 5.44
C SER A 224 1.30 10.52 4.90
N ASP A 225 0.67 9.55 4.23
CA ASP A 225 1.38 8.44 3.60
C ASP A 225 2.30 8.93 2.50
N ASP A 226 1.88 9.93 1.73
CA ASP A 226 2.69 10.54 0.69
C ASP A 226 3.84 11.38 1.23
N ILE A 227 3.65 12.11 2.33
CA ILE A 227 4.76 12.81 3.01
C ILE A 227 5.86 11.81 3.39
N ARG A 228 5.47 10.67 3.98
CA ARG A 228 6.40 9.58 4.31
C ARG A 228 7.03 9.01 3.05
N PHE A 229 6.25 8.76 2.01
CA PHE A 229 6.72 8.23 0.74
C PHE A 229 7.76 9.14 0.07
N CYS A 230 7.56 10.46 0.06
CA CYS A 230 8.54 11.43 -0.42
C CYS A 230 9.91 11.22 0.23
N LEU A 231 9.94 11.08 1.56
CA LEU A 231 11.19 10.82 2.30
C LEU A 231 11.80 9.46 1.91
N LEU A 232 11.02 8.39 1.84
CA LEU A 232 11.52 7.07 1.45
C LEU A 232 12.13 7.07 0.04
N VAL A 233 11.54 7.79 -0.91
CA VAL A 233 12.09 7.93 -2.27
C VAL A 233 13.44 8.64 -2.25
N ILE A 234 13.55 9.75 -1.52
CA ILE A 234 14.81 10.50 -1.41
C ILE A 234 15.90 9.64 -0.75
N ILE A 235 15.56 8.92 0.33
CA ILE A 235 16.48 8.00 1.01
C ILE A 235 16.97 6.93 0.03
N ASN A 236 16.04 6.29 -0.68
CA ASN A 236 16.35 5.22 -1.64
C ASN A 236 17.24 5.69 -2.79
N ALA A 237 17.02 6.92 -3.27
CA ALA A 237 17.76 7.47 -4.39
C ALA A 237 19.16 7.98 -3.99
N TYR A 238 19.32 8.56 -2.81
CA TYR A 238 20.52 9.35 -2.49
C TYR A 238 21.26 8.96 -1.20
N VAL A 239 20.67 8.11 -0.35
CA VAL A 239 21.28 7.74 0.93
C VAL A 239 21.60 6.25 0.97
N ARG A 240 20.57 5.39 0.93
CA ARG A 240 20.73 3.92 0.87
C ARG A 240 19.46 3.26 0.33
N PRO A 241 19.56 2.08 -0.30
CA PRO A 241 18.38 1.34 -0.77
C PRO A 241 17.35 1.11 0.34
N VAL A 242 16.07 1.33 0.02
CA VAL A 242 14.95 1.09 0.94
C VAL A 242 14.21 -0.17 0.49
N PRO A 243 14.19 -1.26 1.29
CA PRO A 243 13.65 -2.55 0.86
C PRO A 243 12.21 -2.49 0.34
N ILE A 244 11.32 -1.72 0.97
CA ILE A 244 9.91 -1.59 0.53
C ILE A 244 9.77 -0.95 -0.86
N LEU A 245 10.79 -0.20 -1.30
CA LEU A 245 10.81 0.44 -2.61
C LEU A 245 11.51 -0.40 -3.69
N LYS A 246 12.08 -1.57 -3.33
CA LYS A 246 12.73 -2.49 -4.28
C LYS A 246 11.82 -2.90 -5.44
N ASN A 247 10.51 -2.97 -5.17
CA ASN A 247 9.46 -3.36 -6.12
C ASN A 247 9.15 -2.28 -7.18
N LEU A 248 9.77 -1.10 -7.13
CA LEU A 248 9.63 -0.03 -8.13
C LEU A 248 10.30 -0.34 -9.48
N ARG A 249 11.14 -1.38 -9.56
CA ARG A 249 12.07 -1.60 -10.68
C ARG A 249 12.01 -3.02 -11.26
N SER A 250 10.86 -3.48 -11.74
CA SER A 250 10.82 -4.67 -12.62
C SER A 250 10.69 -4.26 -14.09
N LYS A 251 11.81 -3.92 -14.74
CA LYS A 251 11.85 -3.71 -16.20
C LYS A 251 13.10 -4.37 -16.78
N GLY A 252 12.91 -5.59 -17.29
CA GLY A 252 13.95 -6.35 -17.98
C GLY A 252 13.37 -7.31 -19.01
N LEU A 253 14.23 -7.74 -19.94
CA LEU A 253 13.89 -8.77 -20.93
C LEU A 253 13.52 -10.12 -20.29
N SER A 254 14.05 -10.39 -19.08
CA SER A 254 13.73 -11.59 -18.28
C SER A 254 12.25 -11.65 -17.88
N THR A 255 11.69 -10.54 -17.41
CA THR A 255 10.27 -10.41 -17.05
C THR A 255 9.36 -10.70 -18.24
N LEU A 256 9.65 -10.09 -19.39
CA LEU A 256 8.88 -10.31 -20.63
C LEU A 256 8.98 -11.76 -21.10
N ASN A 257 10.17 -12.36 -21.04
CA ASN A 257 10.37 -13.76 -21.39
C ASN A 257 9.57 -14.70 -20.47
N CYS A 258 9.55 -14.45 -19.15
CA CYS A 258 8.73 -15.21 -18.21
C CYS A 258 7.25 -15.12 -18.56
N MET A 259 6.74 -13.90 -18.79
CA MET A 259 5.33 -13.66 -19.12
C MET A 259 4.93 -14.38 -20.41
N VAL A 260 5.68 -14.20 -21.49
CA VAL A 260 5.36 -14.80 -22.80
C VAL A 260 5.42 -16.33 -22.74
N LYS A 261 6.45 -16.89 -22.06
CA LYS A 261 6.64 -18.34 -21.96
C LYS A 261 5.56 -19.03 -21.12
N ASN A 262 5.16 -18.44 -20.00
CA ASN A 262 4.28 -19.10 -19.03
C ASN A 262 2.82 -18.66 -19.11
N CYS A 263 2.55 -17.44 -19.58
CA CYS A 263 1.24 -16.78 -19.52
C CYS A 263 0.72 -16.30 -20.88
N GLY A 264 1.33 -16.74 -21.99
CA GLY A 264 0.96 -16.33 -23.35
C GLY A 264 -0.54 -16.34 -23.65
N PRO A 265 -1.30 -17.40 -23.33
CA PRO A 265 -2.74 -17.44 -23.55
C PRO A 265 -3.50 -16.36 -22.76
N GLN A 266 -3.17 -16.16 -21.47
CA GLN A 266 -3.82 -15.17 -20.62
C GLN A 266 -3.49 -13.74 -21.07
N ILE A 267 -2.26 -13.52 -21.55
CA ILE A 267 -1.83 -12.24 -22.15
C ILE A 267 -2.67 -11.96 -23.41
N LEU A 268 -2.78 -12.93 -24.32
CA LEU A 268 -3.56 -12.75 -25.54
C LEU A 268 -5.03 -12.47 -25.22
N ASP A 269 -5.63 -13.26 -24.34
CA ASP A 269 -7.01 -13.07 -23.88
C ASP A 269 -7.24 -11.68 -23.28
N CYS A 270 -6.31 -11.20 -22.45
CA CYS A 270 -6.36 -9.85 -21.88
C CYS A 270 -6.24 -8.78 -22.97
N LEU A 271 -5.34 -8.92 -23.93
CA LEU A 271 -5.19 -7.95 -25.02
C LEU A 271 -6.40 -7.92 -25.95
N LEU A 272 -7.17 -9.01 -26.04
CA LEU A 272 -8.43 -9.05 -26.79
C LEU A 272 -9.61 -8.49 -25.99
N ASP A 273 -9.54 -8.49 -24.66
CA ASP A 273 -10.55 -7.89 -23.79
C ASP A 273 -10.39 -6.36 -23.68
N PRO A 274 -11.40 -5.55 -24.05
CA PRO A 274 -11.32 -4.09 -23.98
C PRO A 274 -11.05 -3.56 -22.57
N ASN A 275 -11.67 -4.15 -21.55
CA ASN A 275 -11.49 -3.72 -20.16
C ASN A 275 -10.08 -4.05 -19.65
N CYS A 276 -9.59 -5.26 -19.91
CA CYS A 276 -8.23 -5.64 -19.52
C CYS A 276 -7.18 -4.74 -20.19
N ARG A 277 -7.32 -4.41 -21.48
CA ARG A 277 -6.43 -3.42 -22.14
C ARG A 277 -6.47 -2.04 -21.47
N LYS A 278 -7.65 -1.53 -21.15
CA LYS A 278 -7.79 -0.25 -20.44
C LYS A 278 -7.14 -0.31 -19.06
N ALA A 279 -7.31 -1.43 -18.34
CA ALA A 279 -6.66 -1.65 -17.05
C ALA A 279 -5.13 -1.59 -17.17
N LEU A 280 -4.55 -2.34 -18.11
CA LEU A 280 -3.10 -2.34 -18.34
C LEU A 280 -2.58 -0.96 -18.75
N GLN A 281 -3.30 -0.24 -19.63
CA GLN A 281 -2.93 1.11 -20.02
C GLN A 281 -2.98 2.09 -18.84
N CYS A 282 -4.02 1.99 -18.01
CA CYS A 282 -4.17 2.80 -16.80
C CYS A 282 -3.05 2.53 -15.79
N LEU A 283 -2.78 1.25 -15.50
CA LEU A 283 -1.72 0.82 -14.57
C LEU A 283 -0.33 1.28 -15.01
N ASN A 284 -0.04 1.26 -16.31
CA ASN A 284 1.23 1.75 -16.85
C ASN A 284 1.45 3.25 -16.66
N ASN A 285 0.39 4.02 -16.42
CA ASN A 285 0.45 5.45 -16.13
C ASN A 285 0.45 5.75 -14.62
N CYS A 286 0.23 4.75 -13.77
CA CYS A 286 0.37 4.91 -12.33
C CYS A 286 1.84 4.80 -11.92
N SER A 287 2.24 5.58 -10.92
CA SER A 287 3.48 5.28 -10.20
C SER A 287 3.36 3.89 -9.54
N PRO A 288 4.39 3.03 -9.57
CA PRO A 288 4.25 1.64 -9.10
C PRO A 288 3.97 1.50 -7.58
N VAL A 289 4.14 2.57 -6.82
CA VAL A 289 3.80 2.68 -5.39
C VAL A 289 2.51 3.45 -5.12
N ASP A 290 1.87 4.04 -6.14
CA ASP A 290 0.58 4.71 -5.97
C ASP A 290 -0.54 3.68 -5.88
N GLN A 291 -0.78 3.17 -4.67
CA GLN A 291 -1.81 2.17 -4.42
C GLN A 291 -3.21 2.68 -4.79
N VAL A 292 -3.48 3.97 -4.64
CA VAL A 292 -4.77 4.58 -4.97
C VAL A 292 -5.00 4.52 -6.48
N CYS A 293 -4.03 4.96 -7.28
CA CYS A 293 -4.11 4.88 -8.74
C CYS A 293 -4.24 3.43 -9.22
N ASN A 294 -3.36 2.55 -8.72
CA ASN A 294 -3.36 1.14 -9.12
C ASN A 294 -4.69 0.46 -8.83
N TYR A 295 -5.18 0.57 -7.59
CA TYR A 295 -6.44 -0.05 -7.20
C TYR A 295 -7.63 0.56 -7.95
N ARG A 296 -7.64 1.88 -8.17
CA ARG A 296 -8.71 2.55 -8.93
C ARG A 296 -8.74 2.10 -10.40
N CYS A 297 -7.59 1.90 -11.04
CA CYS A 297 -7.51 1.32 -12.39
C CYS A 297 -8.14 -0.08 -12.42
N ILE A 298 -7.74 -0.95 -11.49
CA ILE A 298 -8.25 -2.33 -11.40
C ILE A 298 -9.76 -2.32 -11.15
N ALA A 299 -10.22 -1.59 -10.14
CA ALA A 299 -11.63 -1.55 -9.77
C ALA A 299 -12.53 -0.90 -10.83
N SER A 300 -11.97 -0.02 -11.69
CA SER A 300 -12.71 0.56 -12.83
C SER A 300 -12.88 -0.43 -13.98
N TYR A 301 -11.90 -1.31 -14.19
CA TYR A 301 -11.78 -2.16 -15.38
C TYR A 301 -11.74 -3.66 -15.10
N GLU A 302 -12.09 -4.08 -13.88
CA GLU A 302 -12.12 -5.48 -13.46
C GLU A 302 -12.89 -6.34 -14.46
N SER A 303 -12.23 -7.40 -14.92
CA SER A 303 -12.78 -8.41 -15.82
C SER A 303 -12.17 -9.78 -15.52
N PRO A 304 -12.85 -10.89 -15.86
CA PRO A 304 -12.28 -12.23 -15.67
C PRO A 304 -10.96 -12.44 -16.42
N LYS A 305 -10.74 -11.70 -17.53
CA LYS A 305 -9.50 -11.78 -18.31
C LYS A 305 -8.35 -11.05 -17.60
N LEU A 306 -8.63 -9.92 -16.97
CA LEU A 306 -7.67 -9.22 -16.10
C LEU A 306 -7.29 -10.10 -14.91
N GLU A 307 -8.26 -10.70 -14.23
CA GLU A 307 -8.01 -11.61 -13.11
C GLU A 307 -7.12 -12.79 -13.53
N ALA A 308 -7.45 -13.46 -14.65
CA ALA A 308 -6.66 -14.58 -15.13
C ALA A 308 -5.23 -14.18 -15.54
N PHE A 309 -5.06 -13.00 -16.16
CA PHE A 309 -3.76 -12.43 -16.48
C PHE A 309 -2.93 -12.19 -15.21
N SER A 310 -3.47 -11.44 -14.26
CA SER A 310 -2.80 -11.10 -12.99
C SER A 310 -2.46 -12.36 -12.19
N LEU A 311 -3.37 -13.34 -12.13
CA LEU A 311 -3.16 -14.62 -11.48
C LEU A 311 -1.98 -15.39 -12.09
N CYS A 312 -1.86 -15.40 -13.42
CA CYS A 312 -0.75 -16.08 -14.06
C CYS A 312 0.57 -15.36 -13.80
N VAL A 313 0.62 -14.06 -14.12
CA VAL A 313 1.85 -13.26 -14.13
C VAL A 313 2.40 -13.02 -12.73
N LEU A 314 1.53 -12.63 -11.79
CA LEU A 314 1.93 -12.26 -10.43
C LEU A 314 1.93 -13.47 -9.51
N GLN A 315 0.81 -14.18 -9.44
CA GLN A 315 0.59 -15.15 -8.36
C GLN A 315 1.19 -16.53 -8.65
N LYS A 316 1.07 -17.04 -9.88
CA LYS A 316 1.52 -18.41 -10.23
C LYS A 316 3.00 -18.46 -10.61
N HIS A 317 3.45 -17.51 -11.41
CA HIS A 317 4.81 -17.49 -11.94
C HIS A 317 5.69 -16.38 -11.37
N ASN A 318 5.10 -15.40 -10.67
CA ASN A 318 5.79 -14.23 -10.14
C ASN A 318 6.83 -13.65 -11.11
N CYS A 319 6.42 -13.41 -12.36
CA CYS A 319 7.32 -12.96 -13.42
C CYS A 319 7.92 -11.57 -13.18
N LEU A 320 7.36 -10.82 -12.23
CA LEU A 320 7.89 -9.53 -11.77
C LEU A 320 8.87 -9.67 -10.60
N GLU A 321 9.02 -10.89 -10.06
CA GLU A 321 9.88 -11.21 -8.90
C GLU A 321 9.60 -10.32 -7.68
N LEU A 322 8.33 -9.97 -7.48
CA LEU A 322 7.91 -9.11 -6.39
C LEU A 322 7.71 -9.91 -5.13
N ASP A 323 8.04 -9.27 -4.00
CA ASP A 323 7.77 -9.80 -2.68
C ASP A 323 7.43 -8.66 -1.73
N ALA A 324 6.44 -8.86 -0.88
CA ALA A 324 6.12 -7.96 0.22
C ALA A 324 5.68 -8.76 1.44
N GLN A 325 6.10 -8.28 2.61
CA GLN A 325 5.77 -8.86 3.90
C GLN A 325 4.70 -8.04 4.59
N ILE A 326 3.89 -8.69 5.43
CA ILE A 326 2.92 -7.98 6.27
C ILE A 326 3.72 -7.13 7.28
N PRO A 327 3.49 -5.80 7.36
CA PRO A 327 4.20 -4.93 8.28
C PRO A 327 4.03 -5.40 9.73
N GLN A 328 5.10 -5.39 10.53
CA GLN A 328 5.02 -5.76 11.94
C GLN A 328 4.71 -4.58 12.86
N LEU A 329 4.96 -3.35 12.40
CA LEU A 329 4.73 -2.10 13.12
C LEU A 329 3.64 -1.25 12.42
N PRO A 330 2.89 -0.44 13.18
CA PRO A 330 2.87 -0.39 14.65
C PRO A 330 2.23 -1.66 15.25
N VAL A 331 2.60 -1.99 16.49
CA VAL A 331 1.91 -3.05 17.26
C VAL A 331 0.66 -2.45 17.87
N VAL A 332 -0.50 -2.78 17.31
CA VAL A 332 -1.78 -2.25 17.77
C VAL A 332 -2.38 -3.19 18.82
N PRO A 333 -2.64 -2.71 20.05
CA PRO A 333 -3.27 -3.52 21.08
C PRO A 333 -4.73 -3.80 20.75
N GLN A 334 -5.17 -5.03 21.02
CA GLN A 334 -6.56 -5.42 20.92
C GLN A 334 -7.36 -4.98 22.14
N MET A 335 -8.66 -4.76 21.93
CA MET A 335 -9.64 -4.61 23.00
C MET A 335 -9.65 -5.87 23.87
N ARG A 336 -9.57 -5.71 25.19
CA ARG A 336 -9.54 -6.84 26.15
C ARG A 336 -10.83 -7.02 26.94
N ILE A 337 -11.54 -5.92 27.20
CA ILE A 337 -12.73 -5.90 28.05
C ILE A 337 -13.87 -5.29 27.23
N PHE A 338 -15.03 -5.94 27.20
CA PHE A 338 -16.27 -5.41 26.63
C PHE A 338 -17.37 -5.52 27.69
N ARG A 339 -18.06 -4.42 28.01
CA ARG A 339 -19.10 -4.37 29.06
C ARG A 339 -18.68 -4.96 30.41
N GLY A 340 -17.40 -4.79 30.78
CA GLY A 340 -16.85 -5.26 32.06
C GLY A 340 -16.36 -6.70 32.08
N GLU A 341 -16.50 -7.46 30.99
CA GLU A 341 -16.04 -8.86 30.89
C GLU A 341 -14.87 -9.01 29.90
N GLU A 342 -14.01 -10.00 30.15
CA GLU A 342 -12.92 -10.34 29.22
C GLU A 342 -13.48 -10.86 27.89
N ILE A 343 -12.91 -10.39 26.78
CA ILE A 343 -13.36 -10.77 25.45
C ILE A 343 -12.89 -12.20 25.12
N THR A 344 -13.84 -13.07 24.79
CA THR A 344 -13.58 -14.39 24.19
C THR A 344 -13.56 -14.31 22.66
N HIS A 345 -13.17 -15.38 21.98
CA HIS A 345 -13.22 -15.42 20.51
C HIS A 345 -14.65 -15.26 19.97
N GLU A 346 -15.64 -15.82 20.66
CA GLU A 346 -17.05 -15.72 20.29
C GLU A 346 -17.55 -14.27 20.41
N VAL A 347 -17.19 -13.59 21.51
CA VAL A 347 -17.52 -12.17 21.70
C VAL A 347 -16.81 -11.32 20.65
N ALA A 348 -15.53 -11.56 20.36
CA ALA A 348 -14.80 -10.82 19.35
C ALA A 348 -15.40 -10.97 17.94
N GLU A 349 -15.86 -12.17 17.57
CA GLU A 349 -16.60 -12.38 16.33
C GLU A 349 -17.93 -11.61 16.32
N ASP A 350 -18.66 -11.59 17.44
CA ASP A 350 -19.92 -10.83 17.55
C ASP A 350 -19.69 -9.32 17.43
N LEU A 351 -18.62 -8.78 18.01
CA LEU A 351 -18.23 -7.37 17.83
C LEU A 351 -17.99 -7.04 16.36
N PHE A 352 -17.38 -7.97 15.62
CA PHE A 352 -17.19 -7.85 14.19
C PHE A 352 -18.50 -7.96 13.39
N VAL A 353 -19.41 -8.85 13.81
CA VAL A 353 -20.76 -8.96 13.23
C VAL A 353 -21.59 -7.71 13.54
N GLY A 354 -21.34 -7.01 14.63
CA GLY A 354 -21.99 -5.75 14.98
C GLY A 354 -23.42 -5.97 15.45
N TRP A 355 -24.41 -5.54 14.66
CA TRP A 355 -25.84 -5.50 15.03
C TRP A 355 -26.55 -6.86 15.09
N LEU A 356 -25.81 -7.95 14.98
CA LEU A 356 -26.24 -9.34 15.23
C LEU A 356 -27.56 -9.72 14.52
N GLY A 357 -27.74 -9.22 13.29
CA GLY A 357 -28.92 -9.50 12.48
C GLY A 357 -30.11 -8.56 12.65
N LYS A 358 -29.97 -7.47 13.44
CA LYS A 358 -30.96 -6.38 13.44
C LYS A 358 -30.91 -5.52 12.16
N LEU A 359 -29.80 -5.58 11.42
CA LEU A 359 -29.58 -4.90 10.15
C LEU A 359 -29.10 -5.93 9.10
N ASP A 360 -29.26 -5.59 7.82
CA ASP A 360 -28.80 -6.41 6.69
C ASP A 360 -27.28 -6.39 6.48
N TRP A 361 -26.57 -5.62 7.30
CA TRP A 361 -25.11 -5.48 7.31
C TRP A 361 -24.57 -5.48 8.74
N SER A 362 -23.27 -5.76 8.87
CA SER A 362 -22.58 -5.69 10.15
C SER A 362 -22.27 -4.25 10.52
N TRP A 363 -21.64 -3.54 9.59
CA TRP A 363 -21.12 -2.20 9.81
C TRP A 363 -21.12 -1.40 8.50
N ARG A 364 -21.28 -0.08 8.59
CA ARG A 364 -20.96 0.86 7.51
C ARG A 364 -19.66 1.58 7.86
N VAL A 365 -18.77 1.71 6.88
CA VAL A 365 -17.53 2.47 7.08
C VAL A 365 -17.88 3.96 7.07
N VAL A 366 -17.45 4.64 8.13
CA VAL A 366 -17.59 6.08 8.33
C VAL A 366 -16.41 6.80 7.71
N ALA A 367 -15.21 6.32 8.03
CA ALA A 367 -13.95 6.82 7.56
C ALA A 367 -12.88 5.74 7.69
N GLY A 368 -11.81 5.83 6.92
CA GLY A 368 -10.63 5.01 7.15
C GLY A 368 -9.33 5.69 6.76
N GLN A 369 -8.21 5.10 7.17
CA GLN A 369 -6.90 5.72 7.06
C GLN A 369 -6.28 5.55 5.68
N ASN A 370 -6.52 4.43 5.00
CA ASN A 370 -5.88 4.15 3.73
C ASN A 370 -6.84 4.47 2.56
N PRO A 371 -6.63 5.55 1.81
CA PRO A 371 -7.56 5.98 0.78
C PRO A 371 -7.70 4.97 -0.37
N ALA A 372 -6.71 4.09 -0.58
CA ALA A 372 -6.79 3.07 -1.63
C ALA A 372 -7.82 1.98 -1.33
N TYR A 373 -8.11 1.74 -0.04
CA TYR A 373 -8.93 0.61 0.42
C TYR A 373 -10.17 1.04 1.22
N ASP A 374 -10.12 2.24 1.83
CA ASP A 374 -11.11 2.69 2.80
C ASP A 374 -11.95 3.89 2.34
N GLN A 375 -11.65 4.50 1.19
CA GLN A 375 -12.34 5.70 0.70
C GLN A 375 -13.24 5.40 -0.50
N PHE A 376 -14.15 4.44 -0.34
CA PHE A 376 -15.15 4.11 -1.35
C PHE A 376 -16.53 4.58 -0.93
N PRO A 377 -17.31 5.25 -1.80
CA PRO A 377 -18.69 5.59 -1.50
C PRO A 377 -19.49 4.34 -1.10
N CYS A 378 -20.44 4.52 -0.17
CA CYS A 378 -21.38 3.49 0.23
C CYS A 378 -20.72 2.15 0.58
N GLN A 379 -19.85 2.17 1.58
CA GLN A 379 -19.08 1.00 1.99
C GLN A 379 -19.73 0.27 3.17
N TYR A 380 -20.22 -0.94 2.89
CA TYR A 380 -20.81 -1.87 3.85
C TYR A 380 -19.83 -3.00 4.13
N GLN A 381 -19.86 -3.49 5.37
CA GLN A 381 -19.15 -4.67 5.80
C GLN A 381 -20.17 -5.75 6.18
N LEU A 382 -20.01 -6.93 5.60
CA LEU A 382 -20.79 -8.11 5.95
C LEU A 382 -19.88 -9.11 6.65
N LEU A 383 -20.09 -9.35 7.95
CA LEU A 383 -19.38 -10.37 8.70
C LEU A 383 -20.39 -11.40 9.20
N TYR A 384 -20.12 -12.68 8.93
CA TYR A 384 -21.08 -13.73 9.23
C TYR A 384 -20.44 -15.11 9.36
N ARG A 385 -21.10 -15.99 10.12
CA ARG A 385 -20.67 -17.38 10.29
C ARG A 385 -21.27 -18.25 9.19
N GLY A 386 -20.40 -19.00 8.52
CA GLY A 386 -20.79 -19.91 7.44
C GLY A 386 -21.47 -21.18 7.95
N ARG A 387 -21.90 -22.04 7.02
CA ARG A 387 -22.58 -23.32 7.34
C ARG A 387 -21.68 -24.30 8.10
N ALA A 388 -20.40 -24.35 7.77
CA ALA A 388 -19.45 -25.25 8.41
C ALA A 388 -19.04 -24.72 9.80
N LYS A 389 -18.88 -25.62 10.77
CA LYS A 389 -18.43 -25.27 12.12
C LYS A 389 -17.08 -24.54 12.06
N GLY A 390 -16.99 -23.39 12.71
CA GLY A 390 -15.79 -22.54 12.71
C GLY A 390 -15.55 -21.76 11.41
N SER A 391 -16.50 -21.76 10.48
CA SER A 391 -16.43 -20.93 9.27
C SER A 391 -16.85 -19.51 9.59
N PHE A 392 -15.98 -18.54 9.30
CA PHE A 392 -16.29 -17.11 9.41
C PHE A 392 -15.86 -16.39 8.13
N TRP A 393 -16.69 -15.47 7.66
CA TRP A 393 -16.53 -14.79 6.37
C TRP A 393 -16.67 -13.29 6.56
N TYR A 394 -15.92 -12.55 5.76
CA TYR A 394 -16.03 -11.11 5.62
C TYR A 394 -16.25 -10.77 4.15
N GLU A 395 -17.26 -9.97 3.86
CA GLU A 395 -17.54 -9.49 2.52
C GLU A 395 -17.74 -7.97 2.54
N PRO A 396 -16.73 -7.16 2.16
CA PRO A 396 -16.95 -5.74 1.92
C PRO A 396 -17.75 -5.57 0.63
N VAL A 397 -18.75 -4.70 0.69
CA VAL A 397 -19.60 -4.29 -0.42
C VAL A 397 -19.51 -2.77 -0.55
N PHE A 398 -19.01 -2.26 -1.66
CA PHE A 398 -18.71 -0.84 -1.81
C PHE A 398 -18.94 -0.36 -3.23
N GLN A 399 -19.20 0.93 -3.40
CA GLN A 399 -19.28 1.54 -4.73
C GLN A 399 -17.92 2.06 -5.18
N VAL A 400 -17.69 1.95 -6.48
CA VAL A 400 -16.53 2.54 -7.15
C VAL A 400 -17.03 3.51 -8.19
N ARG A 401 -16.53 4.75 -8.12
CA ARG A 401 -16.65 5.70 -9.22
C ARG A 401 -15.56 5.38 -10.24
N THR A 402 -15.93 4.73 -11.34
CA THR A 402 -14.98 4.35 -12.37
C THR A 402 -14.32 5.58 -13.00
N LEU A 403 -13.22 5.38 -13.72
CA LEU A 403 -12.54 6.46 -14.45
C LEU A 403 -13.43 7.07 -15.55
N GLU A 404 -14.42 6.34 -16.05
CA GLU A 404 -15.49 6.87 -16.92
C GLU A 404 -16.65 7.55 -16.16
N GLY A 405 -16.55 7.71 -14.85
CA GLY A 405 -17.55 8.39 -14.02
C GLY A 405 -18.80 7.57 -13.71
N LYS A 406 -18.82 6.27 -14.02
CA LYS A 406 -19.95 5.39 -13.68
C LYS A 406 -19.82 4.91 -12.23
N MET A 407 -20.95 4.75 -11.54
CA MET A 407 -21.00 4.12 -10.23
C MET A 407 -21.26 2.62 -10.40
N VAL A 408 -20.38 1.78 -9.85
CA VAL A 408 -20.51 0.31 -9.90
C VAL A 408 -20.31 -0.28 -8.52
N TRP A 409 -21.11 -1.30 -8.18
CA TRP A 409 -20.95 -2.06 -6.94
C TRP A 409 -19.84 -3.11 -7.08
N ARG A 410 -18.98 -3.19 -6.07
CA ARG A 410 -17.95 -4.21 -5.91
C ARG A 410 -18.18 -4.97 -4.63
N ARG A 411 -17.87 -6.26 -4.67
CA ARG A 411 -18.00 -7.19 -3.55
C ARG A 411 -16.82 -8.12 -3.56
N ARG A 412 -16.20 -8.32 -2.39
CA ARG A 412 -15.08 -9.24 -2.21
C ARG A 412 -15.44 -10.27 -1.14
N LYS A 413 -14.82 -11.45 -1.20
CA LYS A 413 -15.12 -12.53 -0.26
C LYS A 413 -13.86 -13.03 0.43
N TYR A 414 -13.71 -12.64 1.68
CA TYR A 414 -12.58 -13.00 2.52
C TYR A 414 -12.95 -14.17 3.42
N ARG A 415 -12.02 -15.13 3.50
CA ARG A 415 -12.05 -16.13 4.56
C ARG A 415 -11.44 -15.53 5.82
N VAL A 416 -12.14 -15.65 6.94
CA VAL A 416 -11.66 -15.18 8.24
C VAL A 416 -11.31 -16.38 9.13
N LYS A 417 -10.18 -16.27 9.83
CA LYS A 417 -9.75 -17.22 10.86
C LYS A 417 -9.38 -16.46 12.13
N ARG A 418 -9.73 -17.03 13.28
CA ARG A 418 -9.24 -16.54 14.58
C ARG A 418 -7.71 -16.63 14.63
N ALA A 419 -7.06 -15.60 15.15
CA ALA A 419 -5.68 -15.74 15.61
C ALA A 419 -5.67 -16.26 17.05
N ALA A 420 -4.49 -16.36 17.67
CA ALA A 420 -4.34 -16.94 19.01
C ALA A 420 -4.99 -16.10 20.13
N ILE A 421 -5.11 -14.79 19.93
CA ILE A 421 -5.59 -13.85 20.94
C ILE A 421 -7.01 -13.40 20.56
N PRO A 422 -8.01 -13.48 21.45
CA PRO A 422 -9.34 -12.90 21.22
C PRO A 422 -9.25 -11.43 20.79
N GLY A 423 -10.09 -11.03 19.84
CA GLY A 423 -10.02 -9.71 19.22
C GLY A 423 -9.04 -9.60 18.05
N THR A 424 -8.34 -10.68 17.67
CA THR A 424 -7.41 -10.68 16.53
C THR A 424 -7.67 -11.81 15.53
N PHE A 425 -7.46 -11.53 14.24
CA PHE A 425 -7.93 -12.38 13.15
C PHE A 425 -7.03 -12.34 11.92
N PHE A 426 -6.99 -13.44 11.17
CA PHE A 426 -6.37 -13.55 9.85
C PHE A 426 -7.43 -13.54 8.76
N PHE A 427 -7.28 -12.64 7.80
CA PHE A 427 -8.16 -12.50 6.64
C PHE A 427 -7.37 -12.91 5.40
N SER A 428 -8.00 -13.62 4.47
CA SER A 428 -7.38 -14.05 3.23
C SER A 428 -8.37 -14.01 2.07
N VAL A 429 -7.94 -13.44 0.95
CA VAL A 429 -8.74 -13.31 -0.27
C VAL A 429 -7.86 -13.54 -1.49
N LEU A 430 -8.44 -14.09 -2.56
CA LEU A 430 -7.91 -13.95 -3.91
C LEU A 430 -8.73 -12.86 -4.59
N ASP A 431 -8.13 -11.68 -4.79
CA ASP A 431 -8.80 -10.54 -5.41
C ASP A 431 -8.06 -10.13 -6.69
N ASN A 432 -8.79 -10.02 -7.81
CA ASN A 432 -8.23 -9.65 -9.11
C ASN A 432 -6.97 -10.44 -9.50
N GLY A 433 -6.91 -11.72 -9.10
CA GLY A 433 -5.82 -12.63 -9.40
C GLY A 433 -4.63 -12.56 -8.44
N VAL A 434 -4.69 -11.73 -7.40
CA VAL A 434 -3.63 -11.60 -6.41
C VAL A 434 -4.15 -12.02 -5.04
N THR A 435 -3.40 -12.87 -4.36
CA THR A 435 -3.73 -13.25 -2.98
C THR A 435 -3.31 -12.14 -2.04
N SER A 436 -4.25 -11.66 -1.23
CA SER A 436 -3.94 -10.81 -0.09
C SER A 436 -4.16 -11.57 1.21
N ASN A 437 -3.24 -11.39 2.15
CA ASN A 437 -3.35 -11.86 3.52
C ASN A 437 -3.23 -10.68 4.47
N GLU A 438 -4.12 -10.63 5.44
CA GLU A 438 -4.24 -9.51 6.36
C GLU A 438 -4.40 -10.01 7.80
N TYR A 439 -3.96 -9.17 8.73
CA TYR A 439 -4.12 -9.35 10.16
C TYR A 439 -4.95 -8.19 10.70
N TRP A 440 -6.09 -8.50 11.28
CA TRP A 440 -7.07 -7.53 11.77
C TRP A 440 -7.15 -7.59 13.29
N THR A 441 -7.28 -6.42 13.91
CA THR A 441 -7.41 -6.23 15.35
C THR A 441 -8.66 -5.40 15.64
N VAL A 442 -9.49 -5.90 16.55
CA VAL A 442 -10.57 -5.13 17.17
C VAL A 442 -9.93 -4.19 18.19
N VAL A 443 -9.89 -2.89 17.87
CA VAL A 443 -9.19 -1.88 18.69
C VAL A 443 -10.10 -1.40 19.81
N ASP A 444 -11.33 -1.03 19.44
CA ASP A 444 -12.36 -0.61 20.38
C ASP A 444 -13.73 -0.74 19.73
N VAL A 445 -14.74 -1.03 20.53
CA VAL A 445 -16.15 -1.01 20.14
C VAL A 445 -16.95 -0.43 21.30
N SER A 446 -17.77 0.56 21.01
CA SER A 446 -18.69 1.15 21.99
C SER A 446 -19.60 0.08 22.62
N ASP A 447 -19.90 0.22 23.91
CA ASP A 447 -20.68 -0.78 24.64
C ASP A 447 -22.09 -0.93 24.08
N ASP A 448 -22.67 0.11 23.48
CA ASP A 448 -23.97 0.08 22.81
C ASP A 448 -23.90 -0.23 21.30
N LEU A 449 -22.70 -0.55 20.79
CA LEU A 449 -22.41 -0.83 19.39
C LEU A 449 -22.66 0.36 18.44
N SER A 450 -22.82 1.58 18.96
CA SER A 450 -22.97 2.80 18.14
C SER A 450 -21.80 3.09 17.21
N TRP A 451 -20.61 2.57 17.52
CA TRP A 451 -19.42 2.60 16.66
C TRP A 451 -18.40 1.52 17.03
N GLY A 452 -17.50 1.22 16.09
CA GLY A 452 -16.32 0.38 16.27
C GLY A 452 -15.11 0.89 15.49
N LEU A 453 -13.91 0.55 15.95
CA LEU A 453 -12.65 0.84 15.28
C LEU A 453 -11.86 -0.46 15.09
N PHE A 454 -11.54 -0.75 13.84
CA PHE A 454 -10.80 -1.95 13.46
C PHE A 454 -9.51 -1.56 12.75
N HIS A 455 -8.37 -2.07 13.19
CA HIS A 455 -7.08 -1.87 12.56
C HIS A 455 -6.70 -3.09 11.74
N TYR A 456 -6.08 -2.87 10.59
CA TYR A 456 -5.60 -3.95 9.74
C TYR A 456 -4.19 -3.67 9.22
N ARG A 457 -3.46 -4.76 8.96
CA ARG A 457 -2.17 -4.76 8.28
C ARG A 457 -2.14 -5.94 7.32
N GLY A 458 -1.70 -5.71 6.09
CA GLY A 458 -1.82 -6.71 5.04
C GLY A 458 -0.70 -6.62 4.02
N ALA A 459 -0.62 -7.68 3.21
CA ALA A 459 0.27 -7.71 2.07
C ALA A 459 -0.34 -8.50 0.91
N ALA A 460 -0.36 -7.87 -0.26
CA ALA A 460 -0.49 -8.53 -1.55
C ALA A 460 0.92 -8.90 -2.01
N ARG A 461 1.47 -9.96 -1.41
CA ARG A 461 2.88 -10.36 -1.52
C ARG A 461 3.37 -10.43 -2.98
N ALA A 462 2.61 -11.10 -3.85
CA ALA A 462 2.93 -11.29 -5.26
C ALA A 462 2.80 -10.01 -6.12
N ALA A 463 2.16 -8.96 -5.59
CA ALA A 463 2.13 -7.64 -6.19
C ALA A 463 3.18 -6.69 -5.57
N GLY A 464 3.98 -7.17 -4.61
CA GLY A 464 4.99 -6.35 -3.94
C GLY A 464 4.41 -5.23 -3.08
N GLN A 465 3.14 -5.34 -2.66
CA GLN A 465 2.45 -4.31 -1.89
C GLN A 465 2.21 -4.77 -0.46
N SER A 466 2.59 -3.91 0.49
CA SER A 466 2.24 -3.99 1.90
C SER A 466 1.49 -2.75 2.32
N TYR A 467 0.55 -2.89 3.24
CA TYR A 467 -0.30 -1.80 3.66
C TYR A 467 -0.76 -1.96 5.10
N THR A 468 -1.13 -0.84 5.70
CA THR A 468 -1.76 -0.74 7.01
C THR A 468 -2.94 0.21 6.88
N GLY A 469 -3.87 0.14 7.82
CA GLY A 469 -4.95 1.10 7.93
C GLY A 469 -5.84 0.81 9.13
N ALA A 470 -6.83 1.67 9.30
CA ALA A 470 -7.91 1.41 10.23
C ALA A 470 -9.21 1.96 9.66
N VAL A 471 -10.30 1.27 9.95
CA VAL A 471 -11.66 1.65 9.56
C VAL A 471 -12.47 1.98 10.81
N LEU A 472 -12.98 3.21 10.85
CA LEU A 472 -14.02 3.63 11.77
C LEU A 472 -15.36 3.22 11.17
N VAL A 473 -16.15 2.51 11.96
CA VAL A 473 -17.45 2.01 11.53
C VAL A 473 -18.57 2.43 12.45
N SER A 474 -19.76 2.54 11.87
CA SER A 474 -21.00 2.78 12.59
C SER A 474 -22.16 2.10 11.85
N PRO A 475 -23.35 2.03 12.45
CA PRO A 475 -24.49 1.32 11.88
C PRO A 475 -25.06 2.06 10.69
N ASP A 476 -25.12 3.39 10.81
CA ASP A 476 -25.73 4.29 9.84
C ASP A 476 -24.69 5.00 8.97
N GLY A 477 -23.39 4.75 9.19
CA GLY A 477 -22.30 5.33 8.40
C GLY A 477 -21.99 6.78 8.77
N LYS A 478 -22.51 7.27 9.91
CA LYS A 478 -22.20 8.59 10.46
C LYS A 478 -21.11 8.52 11.52
N TYR A 479 -20.44 9.65 11.74
CA TYR A 479 -19.48 9.80 12.82
C TYR A 479 -20.14 9.58 14.19
N PRO A 480 -19.41 9.02 15.17
CA PRO A 480 -19.87 8.94 16.55
C PRO A 480 -20.21 10.32 17.12
N ASP A 481 -21.15 10.36 18.07
CA ASP A 481 -21.51 11.58 18.78
C ASP A 481 -20.30 12.25 19.45
N GLU A 482 -20.34 13.58 19.63
CA GLU A 482 -19.24 14.34 20.26
C GLU A 482 -18.86 13.80 21.65
N SER A 483 -19.80 13.21 22.39
CA SER A 483 -19.53 12.57 23.69
C SER A 483 -18.53 11.40 23.59
N GLN A 484 -18.41 10.76 22.42
CA GLN A 484 -17.51 9.65 22.15
C GLN A 484 -16.16 10.10 21.58
N ARG A 485 -15.99 11.39 21.25
CA ARG A 485 -14.80 11.91 20.57
C ARG A 485 -13.51 11.63 21.32
N GLY A 486 -13.51 11.79 22.65
CA GLY A 486 -12.34 11.48 23.49
C GLY A 486 -11.95 10.00 23.44
N ARG A 487 -12.93 9.10 23.50
CA ARG A 487 -12.71 7.65 23.41
C ARG A 487 -12.20 7.25 22.01
N LEU A 488 -12.77 7.84 20.96
CA LEU A 488 -12.30 7.64 19.59
C LEU A 488 -10.85 8.10 19.40
N ALA A 489 -10.50 9.30 19.87
CA ALA A 489 -9.15 9.84 19.76
C ALA A 489 -8.10 8.94 20.45
N LEU A 490 -8.40 8.48 21.68
CA LEU A 490 -7.53 7.53 22.40
C LEU A 490 -7.41 6.18 21.68
N SER A 491 -8.48 5.72 21.03
CA SER A 491 -8.45 4.46 20.27
C SER A 491 -7.69 4.60 18.94
N LEU A 492 -7.74 5.75 18.28
CA LEU A 492 -6.89 6.06 17.12
C LEU A 492 -5.41 6.17 17.50
N GLU A 493 -5.09 6.75 18.66
CA GLU A 493 -3.72 6.84 19.16
C GLU A 493 -3.09 5.45 19.36
N LYS A 494 -3.85 4.47 19.85
CA LYS A 494 -3.40 3.05 19.94
C LYS A 494 -3.02 2.46 18.58
N CYS A 495 -3.64 2.94 17.50
CA CYS A 495 -3.29 2.54 16.13
C CYS A 495 -2.07 3.29 15.58
N GLY A 496 -1.59 4.31 16.27
CA GLY A 496 -0.64 5.26 15.71
C GLY A 496 -1.24 6.06 14.55
N ILE A 497 -2.54 6.38 14.63
CA ILE A 497 -3.28 7.13 13.60
C ILE A 497 -3.83 8.40 14.24
N LYS A 498 -3.82 9.49 13.48
CA LYS A 498 -4.46 10.75 13.88
C LYS A 498 -5.80 10.93 13.18
N GLU A 499 -6.74 11.64 13.83
CA GLU A 499 -8.07 11.90 13.27
C GLU A 499 -7.99 12.63 11.90
N TRP A 500 -6.98 13.48 11.72
CA TRP A 500 -6.75 14.18 10.46
C TRP A 500 -6.23 13.28 9.32
N GLU A 501 -5.79 12.06 9.61
CA GLU A 501 -5.43 11.05 8.59
C GLU A 501 -6.63 10.25 8.07
N LEU A 502 -7.81 10.38 8.71
CA LEU A 502 -8.99 9.64 8.28
C LEU A 502 -9.66 10.27 7.06
N PHE A 503 -9.89 9.48 6.03
CA PHE A 503 -10.67 9.84 4.86
C PHE A 503 -12.13 9.45 5.06
N ASN A 504 -13.03 10.42 4.98
CA ASN A 504 -14.46 10.17 5.15
C ASN A 504 -15.03 9.43 3.95
N VAL A 505 -15.94 8.50 4.23
CA VAL A 505 -16.72 7.78 3.23
C VAL A 505 -18.01 8.54 2.95
N ASP A 506 -18.31 8.77 1.66
CA ASP A 506 -19.61 9.30 1.26
C ASP A 506 -20.68 8.22 1.35
N ASN A 507 -21.60 8.40 2.29
CA ASN A 507 -22.67 7.47 2.62
C ASN A 507 -24.07 7.98 2.22
N CYS A 508 -24.16 9.05 1.40
CA CYS A 508 -25.40 9.77 1.14
C CYS A 508 -26.33 9.14 0.09
N SER A 509 -25.82 8.39 -0.89
CA SER A 509 -26.58 7.95 -2.08
C SER A 509 -26.44 6.46 -2.41
N CYS A 510 -26.76 5.60 -1.45
CA CYS A 510 -26.55 4.15 -1.56
C CYS A 510 -27.79 3.44 -2.12
N VAL A 511 -27.94 3.44 -3.43
CA VAL A 511 -29.07 2.78 -4.12
C VAL A 511 -28.80 1.29 -4.30
N ASP A 512 -29.75 0.48 -3.83
CA ASP A 512 -29.80 -0.98 -3.98
C ASP A 512 -28.46 -1.69 -3.72
N PRO A 513 -27.88 -1.54 -2.50
CA PRO A 513 -26.65 -2.25 -2.18
C PRO A 513 -26.87 -3.76 -2.29
N PRO A 514 -25.96 -4.52 -2.96
CA PRO A 514 -26.10 -5.96 -3.14
C PRO A 514 -25.73 -6.71 -1.86
N LEU A 515 -26.55 -6.50 -0.83
CA LEU A 515 -26.46 -7.08 0.49
C LEU A 515 -26.98 -8.51 0.51
N GLY A 516 -26.86 -9.14 1.67
CA GLY A 516 -27.31 -10.51 1.89
C GLY A 516 -26.14 -11.49 2.01
N ILE A 517 -26.36 -12.48 2.87
CA ILE A 517 -25.43 -13.56 3.17
C ILE A 517 -25.94 -14.88 2.56
N PRO A 518 -25.07 -15.86 2.28
CA PRO A 518 -25.50 -17.14 1.75
C PRO A 518 -26.57 -17.79 2.64
N GLU A 519 -27.59 -18.38 2.04
CA GLU A 519 -28.67 -19.06 2.75
C GLU A 519 -28.12 -20.07 3.76
N GLY A 520 -28.71 -20.14 4.96
CA GLY A 520 -28.26 -21.02 6.05
C GLY A 520 -26.99 -20.57 6.77
N SER A 521 -26.44 -19.38 6.43
CA SER A 521 -25.48 -18.69 7.28
C SER A 521 -26.15 -18.30 8.61
N ARG A 522 -25.37 -18.26 9.69
CA ARG A 522 -25.90 -18.02 11.04
C ARG A 522 -25.34 -16.72 11.60
N LEU A 523 -26.20 -15.99 12.29
CA LEU A 523 -25.85 -14.86 13.15
C LEU A 523 -26.08 -15.24 14.62
N HIS A 524 -25.67 -16.45 15.01
CA HIS A 524 -25.76 -16.84 16.42
C HIS A 524 -24.89 -15.87 17.24
N SER A 525 -25.47 -15.23 18.24
CA SER A 525 -24.78 -14.29 19.11
C SER A 525 -24.76 -14.74 20.56
N VAL A 526 -23.65 -14.45 21.22
CA VAL A 526 -23.48 -14.47 22.68
C VAL A 526 -23.82 -13.09 23.24
N ILE A 527 -23.50 -12.01 22.51
CA ILE A 527 -23.86 -10.65 22.93
C ILE A 527 -25.38 -10.46 22.84
N ARG A 528 -25.99 -9.99 23.95
CA ARG A 528 -27.38 -9.54 23.97
C ARG A 528 -27.45 -8.04 23.71
N ILE A 529 -28.21 -7.64 22.69
CA ILE A 529 -28.48 -6.22 22.42
C ILE A 529 -29.67 -5.80 23.29
N GLN A 530 -29.44 -4.96 24.30
CA GLN A 530 -30.52 -4.37 25.09
C GLN A 530 -31.32 -3.40 24.20
N ASP A 531 -32.63 -3.59 24.10
CA ASP A 531 -33.49 -2.62 23.43
C ASP A 531 -33.61 -1.37 24.32
N LYS A 532 -33.37 -0.17 23.77
CA LYS A 532 -33.45 1.14 24.45
C LYS A 532 -34.88 1.51 24.92
N LYS A 533 -35.76 0.55 25.24
CA LYS A 533 -37.17 0.78 25.62
C LYS A 533 -37.51 0.63 27.11
N SER A 534 -36.55 0.46 28.02
CA SER A 534 -36.87 0.21 29.44
C SER A 534 -36.14 1.10 30.45
N VAL A 535 -35.97 2.40 30.16
CA VAL A 535 -35.49 3.37 31.18
C VAL A 535 -36.58 4.41 31.54
N SER A 536 -37.77 4.36 30.94
CA SER A 536 -38.88 5.28 31.25
C SER A 536 -39.99 4.71 32.13
N SER A 537 -39.77 3.60 32.84
CA SER A 537 -40.82 2.99 33.69
C SER A 537 -40.35 2.60 35.11
N GLN A 538 -39.28 3.23 35.61
CA GLN A 538 -38.94 3.19 37.03
C GLN A 538 -38.60 4.59 37.55
N MET A 539 -39.46 5.55 37.24
CA MET A 539 -39.67 6.77 38.03
C MET A 539 -41.15 7.14 37.84
N GLY A 540 -41.99 6.49 38.64
CA GLY A 540 -43.41 6.75 38.78
C GLY A 540 -43.78 6.50 40.23
#